data_AF-W1YAK6-F1
#
_entry.id   AF-W1YAK6-F1
#
_cell.length_a   1.000
_cell.length_b   1.000
_cell.length_c   1.000
_cell.angle_alpha   90.00
_cell.angle_beta   90.00
_cell.angle_gamma   90.00
#
_symmetry.space_group_name_H-M   'P 1'
#
loop_
_entity.id
_entity.type
_entity.pdbx_description
1 polymer ?
#
loop_
_entity_poly.entity_id
_entity_poly.type
_entity_poly.pdbx_seq_one_letter_code
_entity_poly.pdbx_strand_id
1 'polypeptide(L)' 'VSETSRLRKLFDDLLTISRVDSGKVQLSAVDQDLRLLVTSVVQDSQTHIERMGAHVTLDLPDGPVIAQMDTVRVERIVRN' A
#
# COMPACT_ATOMS: atom_id res chain seq x y z
N VAL A 1 4.19 -24.29 -21.60
CA VAL A 1 4.81 -23.21 -20.81
C VAL A 1 6.31 -23.45 -20.85
N SER A 2 7.07 -22.56 -21.50
CA SER A 2 8.50 -22.76 -21.73
C SER A 2 9.30 -22.58 -20.44
N GLU A 3 10.34 -23.39 -20.22
CA GLU A 3 11.26 -23.26 -19.07
C GLU A 3 11.82 -21.84 -18.93
N THR A 4 12.02 -21.15 -20.06
CA THR A 4 12.50 -19.76 -20.12
C THR A 4 11.55 -18.76 -19.44
N SER A 5 10.22 -19.00 -19.48
CA SER A 5 9.24 -18.14 -18.80
C SER A 5 9.30 -18.33 -17.28
N ARG A 6 9.59 -19.54 -16.81
CA ARG A 6 9.74 -19.83 -15.37
C ARG A 6 11.02 -19.22 -14.82
N LEU A 7 12.12 -19.30 -15.58
CA LEU A 7 13.40 -18.69 -15.22
C LEU A 7 13.28 -17.16 -15.10
N ARG A 8 12.58 -16.52 -16.05
CA ARG A 8 12.38 -15.07 -16.05
C ARG A 8 11.56 -14.58 -14.84
N LYS A 9 10.51 -15.33 -14.48
CA LYS A 9 9.70 -15.02 -13.29
C LYS A 9 10.51 -15.09 -12.01
N LEU A 10 11.31 -16.14 -11.83
CA LEU A 10 12.19 -16.26 -10.66
C LEU A 10 13.25 -15.15 -10.61
N PHE A 11 13.73 -14.69 -11.76
CA PHE A 11 14.66 -13.57 -11.84
C PHE A 11 14.01 -12.24 -11.43
N ASP A 12 12.79 -11.97 -11.88
CA ASP A 12 12.02 -10.78 -11.47
C ASP A 12 11.64 -10.83 -9.99
N ASP A 13 11.23 -12.00 -9.49
CA ASP A 13 10.93 -12.21 -8.08
C ASP A 13 12.19 -11.98 -7.22
N LEU A 14 13.35 -12.51 -7.65
CA LEU A 14 14.62 -12.33 -6.96
C LEU A 14 15.12 -10.88 -6.99
N LEU A 15 14.97 -10.17 -8.12
CA LEU A 15 15.30 -8.75 -8.22
C LEU A 15 14.39 -7.89 -7.35
N THR A 16 13.14 -8.30 -7.19
CA THR A 16 12.17 -7.64 -6.31
C THR A 16 12.56 -7.82 -4.85
N ILE A 17 12.93 -9.04 -4.43
CA ILE A 17 13.45 -9.33 -3.09
C ILE A 17 14.76 -8.54 -2.84
N SER A 18 15.70 -8.54 -3.80
CA SER A 18 16.97 -7.82 -3.67
C SER A 18 16.82 -6.29 -3.56
N ARG A 19 15.80 -5.70 -4.21
CA ARG A 19 15.46 -4.27 -4.05
C ARG A 19 14.88 -3.95 -2.67
N VAL A 20 14.15 -4.88 -2.07
CA VAL A 20 13.65 -4.76 -0.70
C VAL A 20 14.81 -4.89 0.31
N ASP A 21 15.73 -5.84 0.09
CA ASP A 21 16.86 -6.12 1.00
C ASP A 21 18.04 -5.13 0.90
N SER A 22 18.22 -4.43 -0.22
CA SER A 22 19.39 -3.55 -0.42
C SER A 22 19.32 -2.18 0.26
N GLY A 23 18.26 -1.89 1.03
CA GLY A 23 18.15 -0.65 1.80
C GLY A 23 18.12 0.64 0.97
N LYS A 24 17.95 0.58 -0.37
CA LYS A 24 17.95 1.76 -1.27
C LYS A 24 16.57 2.38 -1.49
N VAL A 25 15.63 2.07 -0.61
CA VAL A 25 14.39 2.81 -0.49
C VAL A 25 14.65 3.90 0.55
N GLN A 26 14.92 5.11 0.10
CA GLN A 26 14.83 6.27 1.00
C GLN A 26 13.35 6.50 1.29
N LEU A 27 12.97 6.33 2.56
CA LEU A 27 11.64 6.67 3.05
C LEU A 27 11.61 8.17 3.32
N SER A 28 10.64 8.87 2.75
CA SER A 28 10.38 10.27 3.09
C SER A 28 9.35 10.33 4.20
N ALA A 29 9.75 9.92 5.40
CA ALA A 29 8.83 9.78 6.52
C ALA A 29 8.51 11.14 7.15
N VAL A 30 7.22 11.42 7.36
CA VAL A 30 6.70 12.61 8.03
C VAL A 30 5.63 12.22 9.04
N ASP A 31 5.44 13.04 10.07
CA ASP A 31 4.36 12.82 11.04
C ASP A 31 3.02 13.11 10.38
N GLN A 32 2.15 12.11 10.35
CA GLN A 32 0.82 12.24 9.75
C GLN A 32 -0.23 11.42 10.50
N ASP A 33 -1.47 11.90 10.48
CA ASP A 33 -2.62 11.18 11.04
C ASP A 33 -3.03 10.05 10.09
N LEU A 34 -2.83 8.81 10.53
CA LEU A 34 -3.17 7.60 9.76
C LEU A 34 -4.66 7.52 9.43
N ARG A 35 -5.52 8.06 10.30
CA ARG A 35 -6.98 8.06 10.09
C ARG A 35 -7.35 8.83 8.84
N LEU A 36 -6.69 9.96 8.60
CA LEU A 36 -6.93 10.79 7.43
C LEU A 36 -6.50 10.07 6.15
N LEU A 37 -5.35 9.39 6.18
CA LEU A 37 -4.87 8.58 5.07
C LEU A 37 -5.87 7.47 4.72
N VAL A 38 -6.27 6.66 5.70
CA VAL A 38 -7.22 5.55 5.48
C VAL A 38 -8.56 6.07 4.97
N THR A 39 -9.07 7.16 5.56
CA THR A 39 -10.33 7.78 5.12
C THR A 39 -10.23 8.24 3.66
N SER A 40 -9.15 8.90 3.28
CA SER A 40 -8.92 9.35 1.90
C SER A 40 -8.87 8.18 0.92
N VAL A 41 -8.15 7.11 1.25
CA VAL A 41 -8.04 5.93 0.36
C VAL A 41 -9.39 5.27 0.13
N VAL A 42 -10.23 5.19 1.17
CA VAL A 42 -11.57 4.60 1.08
C VAL A 42 -12.49 5.50 0.27
N GLN A 43 -12.44 6.82 0.48
CA GLN A 43 -13.16 7.80 -0.34
C GLN A 43 -12.80 7.70 -1.82
N ASP A 44 -11.50 7.62 -2.14
CA ASP A 44 -11.03 7.44 -3.53
C ASP A 44 -11.54 6.13 -4.15
N SER A 45 -11.76 5.11 -3.32
CA SER A 45 -12.20 3.78 -3.73
C SER A 45 -13.72 3.63 -3.79
N GLN A 46 -14.48 4.65 -3.39
CA GLN A 46 -15.93 4.60 -3.22
C GLN A 46 -16.66 4.13 -4.49
N THR A 47 -16.30 4.67 -5.66
CA THR A 47 -16.90 4.25 -6.94
C THR A 47 -16.68 2.76 -7.24
N HIS A 48 -15.53 2.22 -6.86
CA HIS A 48 -15.22 0.80 -7.06
C HIS A 48 -16.03 -0.08 -6.10
N ILE A 49 -16.06 0.31 -4.82
CA ILE A 49 -16.83 -0.35 -3.75
C ILE A 49 -18.32 -0.44 -4.13
N GLU A 50 -18.91 0.67 -4.58
CA GLU A 50 -20.31 0.73 -5.01
C GLU A 50 -20.61 -0.20 -6.19
N ARG A 51 -19.74 -0.20 -7.21
CA ARG A 51 -19.89 -1.08 -8.38
C ARG A 51 -19.83 -2.57 -8.02
N MET A 52 -19.09 -2.92 -6.96
CA MET A 52 -19.01 -4.28 -6.46
C MET A 52 -20.18 -4.65 -5.53
N GLY A 53 -21.03 -3.69 -5.14
CA GLY A 53 -22.06 -3.89 -4.11
C GLY A 53 -21.47 -4.18 -2.72
N ALA A 54 -20.20 -3.83 -2.51
CA ALA A 54 -19.51 -4.06 -1.25
C ALA A 54 -19.83 -2.95 -0.24
N HIS A 55 -19.74 -3.28 1.04
CA HIS A 55 -19.87 -2.31 2.13
C HIS A 55 -18.54 -2.24 2.88
N VAL A 56 -18.03 -1.02 3.05
CA VAL A 56 -16.80 -0.75 3.81
C VAL A 56 -17.15 0.10 5.01
N THR A 57 -16.73 -0.32 6.19
CA THR A 57 -16.90 0.43 7.44
C THR A 57 -15.52 0.75 8.00
N LEU A 58 -15.32 2.00 8.42
CA LEU A 58 -14.11 2.45 9.07
C LEU A 58 -14.37 2.51 10.57
N ASP A 59 -13.70 1.64 11.31
CA ASP A 59 -13.61 1.70 12.77
C ASP A 59 -12.30 2.40 13.11
N LEU A 60 -12.40 3.70 13.44
CA LEU A 60 -11.26 4.57 13.67
C LEU A 60 -11.30 5.12 15.10
N PRO A 61 -10.15 5.26 15.77
CA PRO A 61 -10.10 5.93 17.06
C PRO A 61 -10.60 7.38 17.00
N ASP A 62 -11.27 7.85 18.06
CA ASP A 62 -11.80 9.21 18.16
C ASP A 62 -10.69 10.28 18.10
N GLY A 63 -9.50 9.96 18.62
CA GLY A 63 -8.33 10.85 18.65
C GLY A 63 -7.35 10.64 17.48
N PRO A 64 -6.52 11.65 17.16
CA PRO A 64 -5.52 11.55 16.10
C PRO A 64 -4.54 10.42 16.33
N VAL A 65 -4.27 9.65 15.28
CA VAL A 65 -3.29 8.55 15.29
C VAL A 65 -2.08 9.02 14.49
N ILE A 66 -1.21 9.79 15.15
CA ILE A 66 -0.01 10.32 14.53
C ILE A 66 1.04 9.22 14.45
N ALA A 67 1.53 8.96 13.23
CA ALA A 67 2.67 8.09 13.01
C ALA A 67 3.64 8.72 12.02
N GLN A 68 4.93 8.45 12.23
CA GLN A 68 5.99 8.85 11.32
C GLN A 68 6.00 7.85 10.15
N MET A 69 5.53 8.28 8.99
CA MET A 69 5.36 7.39 7.85
C MET A 69 5.64 8.05 6.50
N ASP A 70 6.05 7.25 5.52
CA ASP A 70 6.08 7.68 4.12
C ASP A 70 4.66 7.52 3.55
N THR A 71 3.93 8.64 3.52
CA THR A 71 2.51 8.72 3.13
C THR A 71 2.22 8.00 1.83
N VAL A 72 3.03 8.26 0.79
CA VAL A 72 2.81 7.72 -0.56
C VAL A 72 2.92 6.20 -0.56
N ARG A 73 3.84 5.65 0.23
CA ARG A 73 4.01 4.20 0.33
C ARG A 73 2.90 3.56 1.16
N VAL A 74 2.55 4.17 2.29
CA VAL A 74 1.48 3.64 3.15
C VAL A 74 0.14 3.68 2.42
N GLU A 75 -0.17 4.76 1.69
CA GLU A 75 -1.37 4.84 0.85
C GLU A 75 -1.43 3.68 -0.14
N ARG A 76 -0.32 3.36 -0.82
CA ARG A 76 -0.24 2.21 -1.73
C ARG A 76 -0.44 0.88 -1.02
N ILE A 77 0.05 0.71 0.21
CA ILE A 77 -0.17 -0.50 1.00
C ILE A 77 -1.66 -0.65 1.34
N VAL A 78 -2.32 0.43 1.72
CA VAL A 78 -3.76 0.41 2.07
C VAL A 78 -4.64 0.17 0.84
N ARG A 79 -4.22 0.62 -0.35
CA ARG A 79 -4.97 0.48 -1.60
C ARG A 79 -4.83 -0.91 -2.26
N ASN A 80 -3.69 -1.58 -2.10
CA ASN A 80 -3.36 -2.86 -2.75
C ASN A 80 -4.12 -4.04 -2.14
#